data_AF-A0A7C5IMR7-F1
#
_entry.id   AF-A0A7C5IMR7-F1
#
_cell.length_a   1.000
_cell.length_b   1.000
_cell.length_c   1.000
_cell.angle_alpha   90.00
_cell.angle_beta   90.00
_cell.angle_gamma   90.00
#
_symmetry.space_group_name_H-M   'P 1'
#
loop_
_entity.id
_entity.type
_entity.pdbx_description
1 polymer ?
#
loop_
_entity_poly.entity_id
_entity_poly.type
_entity_poly.pdbx_seq_one_letter_code
_entity_poly.pdbx_strand_id
1 'polypeptide(L)'
;MNFISHFYADRTHTDSHFVIGSVSPDLLSIYNSQLRIKNSHLSKFEKTGDNTVSEGFWNGLERHFFVDKVFHSSPNFVIETKKISTLLTERFPHTETPRKFFIAHILLELLLDKILIDQKPGILEAFYAHFSSQGDFSEIQRMTQLVSGNQLNSYDAFLRKFLDKKYLYHYQEYDHITYVMRRILRRVRIAEIGFLEQDAFLTLMQDYEKHLAGIHEIFFEEIRVKTQE
;
A
#
# COMPACT_ATOMS: atom_id res chain seq x y z
N MET A 1 -0.89 -2.23 4.95
CA MET A 1 0.35 -1.61 4.46
C MET A 1 0.08 -1.03 3.08
N ASN A 2 1.07 -0.38 2.45
CA ASN A 2 0.95 0.16 1.10
C ASN A 2 2.01 -0.48 0.17
N PHE A 3 2.09 -0.05 -1.09
CA PHE A 3 2.89 -0.67 -2.17
C PHE A 3 4.28 -1.17 -1.77
N ILE A 4 5.18 -0.24 -1.43
CA ILE A 4 6.60 -0.57 -1.27
C ILE A 4 6.81 -1.36 0.01
N SER A 5 6.02 -1.10 1.04
CA SER A 5 5.99 -1.90 2.25
C SER A 5 5.60 -3.36 1.97
N HIS A 6 4.58 -3.62 1.15
CA HIS A 6 4.23 -4.98 0.74
C HIS A 6 5.35 -5.66 -0.06
N PHE A 7 5.96 -4.95 -1.00
CA PHE A 7 7.11 -5.48 -1.72
C PHE A 7 8.31 -5.73 -0.79
N TYR A 8 8.58 -4.81 0.13
CA TYR A 8 9.75 -4.86 1.01
C TYR A 8 9.75 -6.08 1.94
N ALA A 9 8.56 -6.50 2.40
CA ALA A 9 8.37 -7.69 3.21
C ALA A 9 8.94 -8.97 2.54
N ASP A 10 8.87 -9.04 1.21
CA ASP A 10 9.29 -10.18 0.40
C ASP A 10 10.23 -9.77 -0.75
N ARG A 11 11.05 -8.72 -0.55
CA ARG A 11 11.84 -8.07 -1.62
C ARG A 11 12.87 -8.96 -2.33
N THR A 12 13.17 -10.12 -1.77
CA THR A 12 14.10 -11.10 -2.36
C THR A 12 13.38 -12.13 -3.23
N HIS A 13 12.05 -12.07 -3.34
CA HIS A 13 11.27 -12.99 -4.14
C HIS A 13 11.53 -12.76 -5.63
N THR A 14 11.87 -13.81 -6.37
CA THR A 14 12.26 -13.71 -7.78
C THR A 14 11.09 -13.86 -8.74
N ASP A 15 10.00 -14.51 -8.30
CA ASP A 15 8.78 -14.63 -9.12
C ASP A 15 8.06 -13.29 -9.23
N SER A 16 7.93 -12.80 -10.46
CA SER A 16 7.27 -11.53 -10.75
C SER A 16 5.76 -11.62 -10.60
N HIS A 17 5.14 -12.77 -10.85
CA HIS A 17 3.70 -12.93 -10.61
C HIS A 17 3.38 -12.80 -9.13
N PHE A 18 4.22 -13.36 -8.25
CA PHE A 18 4.09 -13.18 -6.80
C PHE A 18 4.17 -11.72 -6.38
N VAL A 19 5.21 -11.00 -6.82
CA VAL A 19 5.39 -9.58 -6.45
C VAL A 19 4.22 -8.73 -6.96
N ILE A 20 3.75 -8.97 -8.18
CA ILE A 20 2.61 -8.23 -8.74
C ILE A 20 1.32 -8.61 -7.99
N GLY A 21 1.12 -9.88 -7.66
CA GLY A 21 -0.01 -10.36 -6.86
C GLY A 21 -0.07 -9.68 -5.49
N SER A 22 1.08 -9.51 -4.83
CA SER A 22 1.15 -8.92 -3.48
C SER A 22 0.86 -7.41 -3.42
N VAL A 23 0.94 -6.70 -4.54
CA VAL A 23 0.57 -5.27 -4.63
C VAL A 23 -0.69 -5.02 -5.46
N SER A 24 -1.30 -6.08 -6.01
CA SER A 24 -2.50 -5.96 -6.85
C SER A 24 -3.70 -5.34 -6.13
N PRO A 25 -3.98 -5.63 -4.84
CA PRO A 25 -5.04 -4.94 -4.11
C PRO A 25 -4.85 -3.42 -4.05
N ASP A 26 -3.62 -2.96 -3.85
CA ASP A 26 -3.28 -1.53 -3.79
C ASP A 26 -3.42 -0.88 -5.16
N LEU A 27 -2.90 -1.52 -6.21
CA LEU A 27 -3.04 -1.08 -7.61
C LEU A 27 -4.51 -0.96 -8.01
N LEU A 28 -5.32 -1.96 -7.66
CA LEU A 28 -6.75 -1.96 -7.93
C LEU A 28 -7.45 -0.77 -7.25
N SER A 29 -7.05 -0.43 -6.02
CA SER A 29 -7.60 0.72 -5.28
C SER A 29 -7.24 2.07 -5.92
N ILE A 30 -6.10 2.17 -6.59
CA ILE A 30 -5.70 3.36 -7.37
C ILE A 30 -6.52 3.44 -8.66
N TYR A 31 -6.60 2.32 -9.39
CA TYR A 31 -7.34 2.20 -10.64
C TYR A 31 -8.81 2.57 -10.43
N ASN A 32 -9.47 1.92 -9.48
CA ASN A 32 -10.84 2.20 -9.13
C ASN A 32 -11.08 1.97 -7.65
N SER A 33 -11.33 3.07 -6.93
CA SER A 33 -11.51 3.04 -5.48
C SER A 33 -12.75 2.32 -4.99
N GLN A 34 -13.67 1.92 -5.85
CA GLN A 34 -14.85 1.13 -5.50
C GLN A 34 -14.58 -0.38 -5.57
N LEU A 35 -13.51 -0.80 -6.24
CA LEU A 35 -13.17 -2.21 -6.43
C LEU A 35 -12.23 -2.69 -5.33
N ARG A 36 -12.49 -3.89 -4.80
CA ARG A 36 -11.64 -4.55 -3.81
C ARG A 36 -11.58 -6.03 -4.10
N ILE A 37 -10.41 -6.60 -3.92
CA ILE A 37 -10.26 -8.05 -3.78
C ILE A 37 -10.60 -8.38 -2.33
N LYS A 38 -11.52 -9.30 -2.12
CA LYS A 38 -11.91 -9.74 -0.78
C LYS A 38 -11.30 -11.11 -0.54
N ASN A 39 -10.85 -11.37 0.68
CA ASN A 39 -10.37 -12.70 1.07
C ASN A 39 -11.43 -13.80 0.82
N SER A 40 -12.72 -13.46 0.92
CA SER A 40 -13.82 -14.39 0.59
C SER A 40 -13.96 -14.71 -0.90
N HIS A 41 -13.34 -13.95 -1.80
CA HIS A 41 -13.26 -14.33 -3.21
C HIS A 41 -12.21 -15.41 -3.42
N LEU A 42 -11.14 -15.40 -2.62
CA LEU A 42 -10.08 -16.41 -2.72
C LEU A 42 -10.63 -17.82 -2.42
N SER A 43 -11.34 -17.98 -1.30
CA SER A 43 -11.92 -19.28 -0.93
C SER A 43 -12.96 -19.84 -1.91
N LYS A 44 -13.45 -19.03 -2.86
CA LYS A 44 -14.32 -19.50 -3.95
C LYS A 44 -13.51 -20.08 -5.11
N PHE A 45 -12.35 -19.50 -5.43
CA PHE A 45 -11.48 -19.97 -6.52
C PHE A 45 -10.77 -21.28 -6.19
N GLU A 46 -10.32 -21.47 -4.94
CA GLU A 46 -9.74 -22.76 -4.50
C GLU A 46 -10.69 -23.93 -4.73
N LYS A 47 -12.00 -23.69 -4.57
CA LYS A 47 -13.04 -24.71 -4.74
C LYS A 47 -13.35 -25.04 -6.19
N THR A 48 -13.05 -24.14 -7.13
CA THR A 48 -13.34 -24.36 -8.56
C THR A 48 -12.22 -25.10 -9.29
N GLY A 49 -11.03 -25.24 -8.69
CA GLY A 49 -9.88 -25.92 -9.32
C GLY A 49 -9.43 -25.24 -10.61
N ASP A 50 -9.71 -23.94 -10.75
CA ASP A 50 -9.51 -23.20 -11.99
C ASP A 50 -8.05 -22.75 -12.09
N ASN A 51 -7.22 -23.52 -12.81
CA ASN A 51 -5.79 -23.26 -13.06
C ASN A 51 -5.52 -22.03 -13.94
N THR A 52 -6.50 -21.13 -14.10
CA THR A 52 -6.38 -19.93 -14.92
C THR A 52 -5.75 -18.76 -14.16
N VAL A 53 -5.44 -18.84 -12.88
CA VAL A 53 -4.59 -17.84 -12.20
C VAL A 53 -3.23 -18.47 -11.94
N SER A 54 -2.15 -17.74 -12.26
CA SER A 54 -0.80 -18.21 -11.94
C SER A 54 -0.67 -18.44 -10.43
N GLU A 55 -0.08 -19.58 -10.05
CA GLU A 55 0.21 -19.92 -8.65
C GLU A 55 1.02 -18.81 -7.95
N GLY A 56 2.00 -18.22 -8.63
CA GLY A 56 2.76 -17.08 -8.12
C GLY A 56 1.87 -15.90 -7.76
N PHE A 57 1.00 -15.49 -8.69
CA PHE A 57 0.07 -14.36 -8.47
C PHE A 57 -0.88 -14.63 -7.32
N TRP A 58 -1.39 -15.85 -7.23
CA TRP A 58 -2.22 -16.30 -6.12
C TRP A 58 -1.51 -16.20 -4.77
N ASN A 59 -0.33 -16.81 -4.66
CA ASN A 59 0.48 -16.81 -3.44
C ASN A 59 0.86 -15.38 -3.03
N GLY A 60 1.13 -14.50 -3.99
CA GLY A 60 1.37 -13.08 -3.74
C GLY A 60 0.16 -12.39 -3.13
N LEU A 61 -1.04 -12.69 -3.63
CA LEU A 61 -2.28 -12.11 -3.14
C LEU A 61 -2.64 -12.61 -1.73
N GLU A 62 -2.44 -13.89 -1.44
CA GLU A 62 -2.55 -14.42 -0.07
C GLU A 62 -1.54 -13.76 0.85
N ARG A 63 -0.31 -13.57 0.36
CA ARG A 63 0.74 -12.88 1.09
C ARG A 63 0.36 -11.45 1.45
N HIS A 64 -0.26 -10.70 0.53
CA HIS A 64 -0.78 -9.36 0.82
C HIS A 64 -1.71 -9.36 2.05
N PHE A 65 -2.72 -10.24 2.05
CA PHE A 65 -3.68 -10.33 3.16
C PHE A 65 -3.04 -10.79 4.47
N PHE A 66 -2.07 -11.71 4.39
CA PHE A 66 -1.30 -12.13 5.55
C PHE A 66 -0.51 -10.95 6.14
N VAL A 67 0.25 -10.24 5.31
CA VAL A 67 1.08 -9.09 5.72
C VAL A 67 0.21 -8.01 6.35
N ASP A 68 -0.92 -7.68 5.74
CA ASP A 68 -1.88 -6.73 6.29
C ASP A 68 -2.42 -7.16 7.66
N LYS A 69 -2.82 -8.43 7.78
CA LYS A 69 -3.33 -8.96 9.05
C LYS A 69 -2.28 -8.87 10.14
N VAL A 70 -1.03 -9.26 9.86
CA VAL A 70 0.06 -9.19 10.83
C VAL A 70 0.35 -7.72 11.20
N PHE A 71 0.50 -6.86 10.20
CA PHE A 71 0.81 -5.44 10.41
C PHE A 71 -0.28 -4.73 11.22
N HIS A 72 -1.56 -4.85 10.85
CA HIS A 72 -2.64 -4.15 11.56
C HIS A 72 -2.96 -4.72 12.95
N SER A 73 -2.56 -5.97 13.23
CA SER A 73 -2.69 -6.58 14.56
C SER A 73 -1.45 -6.36 15.45
N SER A 74 -0.37 -5.81 14.90
CA SER A 74 0.87 -5.52 15.61
C SER A 74 0.67 -4.49 16.73
N PRO A 75 1.25 -4.70 17.93
CA PRO A 75 1.33 -3.68 18.96
C PRO A 75 2.02 -2.40 18.46
N ASN A 76 3.08 -2.53 17.65
CA ASN A 76 3.82 -1.38 17.12
C ASN A 76 2.94 -0.54 16.20
N PHE A 77 2.12 -1.15 15.35
CA PHE A 77 1.16 -0.41 14.51
C PHE A 77 0.17 0.38 15.35
N VAL A 78 -0.41 -0.23 16.39
CA VAL A 78 -1.38 0.45 17.27
C VAL A 78 -0.73 1.61 18.02
N ILE A 79 0.49 1.41 18.53
CA ILE A 79 1.24 2.43 19.28
C ILE A 79 1.56 3.62 18.37
N GLU A 80 2.17 3.39 17.21
CA GLU A 80 2.59 4.47 16.31
C GLU A 80 1.39 5.19 15.68
N THR A 81 0.34 4.47 15.31
CA THR A 81 -0.90 5.11 14.84
C THR A 81 -1.53 5.99 15.92
N LYS A 82 -1.52 5.56 17.18
CA LYS A 82 -2.04 6.37 18.29
C LYS A 82 -1.20 7.63 18.52
N LYS A 83 0.13 7.53 18.43
CA LYS A 83 1.03 8.70 18.52
C LYS A 83 0.72 9.74 17.45
N ILE A 84 0.60 9.34 16.18
CA ILE A 84 0.20 10.25 15.10
C ILE A 84 -1.18 10.86 15.38
N SER A 85 -2.15 10.05 15.82
CA SER A 85 -3.50 10.54 16.13
C SER A 85 -3.51 11.58 17.27
N THR A 86 -2.65 11.43 18.27
CA THR A 86 -2.45 12.42 19.34
C THR A 86 -1.83 13.69 18.78
N LEU A 87 -0.74 13.57 18.01
CA LEU A 87 -0.08 14.72 17.37
C LEU A 87 -1.02 15.53 16.48
N LEU A 88 -1.89 14.87 15.71
CA LEU A 88 -2.91 15.55 14.92
C LEU A 88 -3.86 16.38 15.80
N THR A 89 -4.20 15.90 17.00
CA THR A 89 -5.06 16.64 17.92
C THR A 89 -4.32 17.83 18.56
N GLU A 90 -3.07 17.63 18.94
CA GLU A 90 -2.24 18.66 19.58
C GLU A 90 -1.87 19.79 18.60
N ARG A 91 -1.57 19.46 17.34
CA ARG A 91 -1.19 20.45 16.32
C ARG A 91 -2.38 21.18 15.71
N PHE A 92 -3.56 20.56 15.71
CA PHE A 92 -4.78 21.12 15.12
C PHE A 92 -5.95 21.12 16.12
N PRO A 93 -5.83 21.78 17.28
CA PRO A 93 -6.82 21.72 18.36
C PRO A 93 -8.18 22.32 17.98
N HIS A 94 -8.20 23.20 16.98
CA HIS A 94 -9.41 23.86 16.48
C HIS A 94 -9.95 23.25 15.19
N THR A 95 -9.39 22.12 14.72
CA THR A 95 -9.85 21.44 13.52
C THR A 95 -10.56 20.16 13.88
N GLU A 96 -11.85 20.07 13.55
CA GLU A 96 -12.57 18.82 13.66
C GLU A 96 -11.93 17.77 12.74
N THR A 97 -11.46 16.68 13.33
CA THR A 97 -10.75 15.63 12.61
C THR A 97 -11.56 14.34 12.76
N PRO A 98 -12.50 14.04 11.84
CA PRO A 98 -13.28 12.81 11.90
C PRO A 98 -12.37 11.61 11.63
N ARG A 99 -12.65 10.49 12.30
CA ARG A 99 -11.91 9.23 12.14
C ARG A 99 -10.38 9.41 12.25
N LYS A 100 -9.90 10.17 13.25
CA LYS A 100 -8.46 10.48 13.44
C LYS A 100 -7.52 9.29 13.33
N PHE A 101 -7.87 8.17 13.96
CA PHE A 101 -7.08 6.94 13.88
C PHE A 101 -6.97 6.44 12.43
N PHE A 102 -8.04 6.58 11.65
CA PHE A 102 -8.06 6.31 10.21
C PHE A 102 -7.31 7.38 9.38
N ILE A 103 -6.96 8.55 9.91
CA ILE A 103 -6.06 9.47 9.17
C ILE A 103 -4.62 9.12 9.51
N ALA A 104 -4.38 8.89 10.80
CA ALA A 104 -3.08 8.49 11.33
C ALA A 104 -2.54 7.20 10.69
N HIS A 105 -3.37 6.17 10.52
CA HIS A 105 -2.89 4.91 9.93
C HIS A 105 -2.49 5.05 8.45
N ILE A 106 -3.18 5.89 7.66
CA ILE A 106 -2.85 6.15 6.25
C ILE A 106 -1.53 6.88 6.22
N LEU A 107 -1.37 7.90 7.06
CA LEU A 107 -0.12 8.64 7.13
C LEU A 107 1.04 7.72 7.52
N LEU A 108 0.85 6.82 8.49
CA LEU A 108 1.86 5.83 8.86
C LEU A 108 2.26 4.95 7.66
N GLU A 109 1.30 4.37 6.95
CA GLU A 109 1.57 3.51 5.80
C GLU A 109 2.27 4.26 4.65
N LEU A 110 1.87 5.51 4.37
CA LEU A 110 2.51 6.34 3.35
C LEU A 110 3.93 6.75 3.73
N LEU A 111 4.17 7.10 5.01
CA LEU A 111 5.51 7.44 5.49
C LEU A 111 6.43 6.21 5.49
N LEU A 112 5.93 5.01 5.79
CA LEU A 112 6.71 3.79 5.68
C LEU A 112 7.19 3.55 4.24
N ASP A 113 6.32 3.69 3.25
CA ASP A 113 6.72 3.59 1.84
C ASP A 113 7.78 4.64 1.46
N LYS A 114 7.56 5.90 1.85
CA LYS A 114 8.53 6.98 1.62
C LYS A 114 9.90 6.66 2.23
N ILE A 115 9.93 6.24 3.50
CA ILE A 115 11.18 5.87 4.21
C ILE A 115 11.91 4.75 3.48
N LEU A 116 11.19 3.72 3.05
CA LEU A 116 11.79 2.60 2.33
C LEU A 116 12.39 3.06 0.99
N ILE A 117 11.69 3.91 0.26
CA ILE A 117 12.18 4.48 -1.00
C ILE A 117 13.45 5.30 -0.77
N ASP A 118 13.47 6.15 0.26
CA ASP A 118 14.60 7.04 0.51
C ASP A 118 15.82 6.31 1.10
N GLN A 119 15.62 5.27 1.91
CA GLN A 119 16.71 4.58 2.61
C GLN A 119 17.22 3.31 1.92
N LYS A 120 16.49 2.76 0.94
CA LYS A 120 16.88 1.52 0.25
C LYS A 120 17.16 1.83 -1.22
N PRO A 121 18.38 2.27 -1.58
CA PRO A 121 18.77 2.48 -2.97
C PRO A 121 18.46 1.25 -3.83
N GLY A 122 17.87 1.44 -5.01
CA GLY A 122 17.54 0.35 -5.91
C GLY A 122 16.18 -0.32 -5.66
N ILE A 123 15.44 0.03 -4.59
CA ILE A 123 14.18 -0.64 -4.26
C ILE A 123 13.10 -0.41 -5.32
N LEU A 124 13.01 0.81 -5.85
CA LEU A 124 12.05 1.12 -6.91
C LEU A 124 12.46 0.46 -8.23
N GLU A 125 13.75 0.44 -8.55
CA GLU A 125 14.29 -0.24 -9.72
C GLU A 125 13.97 -1.74 -9.67
N ALA A 126 14.19 -2.38 -8.51
CA ALA A 126 13.86 -3.79 -8.30
C ALA A 126 12.35 -4.03 -8.40
N PHE A 127 11.53 -3.20 -7.77
CA PHE A 127 10.07 -3.28 -7.86
C PHE A 127 9.58 -3.17 -9.31
N TYR A 128 10.02 -2.15 -10.04
CA TYR A 128 9.62 -1.91 -11.42
C TYR A 128 10.18 -2.94 -12.40
N ALA A 129 11.30 -3.60 -12.08
CA ALA A 129 11.82 -4.70 -12.89
C ALA A 129 10.86 -5.90 -12.95
N HIS A 130 10.13 -6.20 -11.87
CA HIS A 130 9.10 -7.26 -11.88
C HIS A 130 7.96 -6.96 -12.84
N PHE A 131 7.57 -5.70 -12.99
CA PHE A 131 6.56 -5.30 -13.97
C PHE A 131 7.11 -5.25 -15.39
N SER A 132 8.35 -4.77 -15.54
CA SER A 132 8.98 -4.62 -16.86
C SER A 132 9.36 -5.96 -17.49
N SER A 133 9.54 -7.01 -16.67
CA SER A 133 9.76 -8.37 -17.14
C SER A 133 8.50 -9.00 -17.76
N GLN A 134 7.33 -8.39 -17.56
CA GLN A 134 6.08 -8.87 -18.13
C GLN A 134 5.97 -8.37 -19.57
N GLY A 135 5.88 -9.30 -20.54
CA GLY A 135 5.79 -8.96 -21.96
C GLY A 135 4.51 -8.21 -22.34
N ASP A 136 3.41 -8.46 -21.63
CA ASP A 136 2.14 -7.75 -21.75
C ASP A 136 1.33 -7.83 -20.44
N PHE A 137 0.46 -6.85 -20.19
CA PHE A 137 -0.38 -6.77 -18.99
C PHE A 137 -1.79 -7.34 -19.17
N SER A 138 -2.14 -7.86 -20.35
CA SER A 138 -3.42 -8.53 -20.56
C SER A 138 -3.62 -9.71 -19.59
N GLU A 139 -2.56 -10.47 -19.31
CA GLU A 139 -2.61 -11.61 -18.40
C GLU A 139 -2.81 -11.16 -16.94
N ILE A 140 -2.12 -10.11 -16.50
CA ILE A 140 -2.31 -9.53 -15.16
C ILE A 140 -3.72 -8.97 -15.01
N GLN A 141 -4.23 -8.29 -16.04
CA GLN A 141 -5.61 -7.84 -16.06
C GLN A 141 -6.57 -9.02 -15.90
N ARG A 142 -6.39 -10.09 -16.70
CA ARG A 142 -7.24 -11.28 -16.64
C ARG A 142 -7.22 -11.92 -15.25
N MET A 143 -6.05 -12.12 -14.65
CA MET A 143 -5.92 -12.65 -13.29
C MET A 143 -6.59 -11.74 -12.26
N THR A 144 -6.38 -10.43 -12.35
CA THR A 144 -6.99 -9.45 -11.44
C THR A 144 -8.52 -9.42 -11.58
N GLN A 145 -9.05 -9.55 -12.80
CA GLN A 145 -10.50 -9.66 -13.05
C GLN A 145 -11.10 -10.89 -12.38
N LEU A 146 -10.43 -12.04 -12.52
CA LEU A 146 -10.85 -13.28 -11.88
C LEU A 146 -10.91 -13.09 -10.36
N VAL A 147 -9.79 -12.79 -9.70
CA VAL A 147 -9.74 -12.72 -8.23
C VAL A 147 -10.60 -11.59 -7.65
N SER A 148 -10.75 -10.48 -8.37
CA SER A 148 -11.63 -9.39 -7.92
C SER A 148 -13.11 -9.69 -8.14
N GLY A 149 -13.46 -10.58 -9.07
CA GLY A 149 -14.83 -10.83 -9.51
C GLY A 149 -15.45 -9.63 -10.25
N ASN A 150 -14.63 -8.73 -10.81
CA ASN A 150 -15.07 -7.51 -11.48
C ASN A 150 -14.50 -7.43 -12.89
N GLN A 151 -15.27 -6.83 -13.79
CA GLN A 151 -14.77 -6.47 -15.12
C GLN A 151 -13.81 -5.28 -15.00
N LEU A 152 -12.60 -5.41 -15.55
CA LEU A 152 -11.56 -4.37 -15.49
C LEU A 152 -11.22 -3.89 -16.90
N ASN A 153 -12.05 -3.00 -17.43
CA ASN A 153 -11.83 -2.43 -18.77
C ASN A 153 -10.62 -1.48 -18.77
N SER A 154 -9.57 -1.80 -19.53
CA SER A 154 -8.36 -0.98 -19.68
C SER A 154 -7.45 -0.94 -18.44
N TYR A 155 -7.45 -2.01 -17.62
CA TYR A 155 -6.52 -2.13 -16.50
C TYR A 155 -5.08 -2.32 -16.97
N ASP A 156 -4.88 -3.02 -18.09
CA ASP A 156 -3.58 -3.15 -18.75
C ASP A 156 -3.00 -1.76 -19.12
N ALA A 157 -3.83 -0.88 -19.69
CA ALA A 157 -3.44 0.50 -20.02
C ALA A 157 -3.15 1.33 -18.76
N PHE A 158 -3.91 1.11 -17.68
CA PHE A 158 -3.60 1.70 -16.38
C PHE A 158 -2.23 1.25 -15.87
N LEU A 159 -1.91 -0.04 -15.93
CA LEU A 159 -0.60 -0.58 -15.51
C LEU A 159 0.53 0.01 -16.35
N ARG A 160 0.38 0.11 -17.69
CA ARG A 160 1.38 0.78 -18.55
C ARG A 160 1.61 2.22 -18.12
N LYS A 161 0.54 2.97 -17.84
CA LYS A 161 0.65 4.35 -17.39
C LYS A 161 1.28 4.47 -16.00
N PHE A 162 0.95 3.57 -15.09
CA PHE A 162 1.56 3.51 -13.75
C PHE A 162 3.09 3.36 -13.83
N LEU A 163 3.57 2.53 -14.76
CA LEU A 163 5.00 2.32 -15.02
C LEU A 163 5.66 3.49 -15.76
N ASP A 164 5.05 3.97 -16.84
CA ASP A 164 5.55 5.10 -17.63
C ASP A 164 5.72 6.35 -16.76
N LYS A 165 4.75 6.60 -15.87
CA LYS A 165 4.80 7.73 -14.93
C LYS A 165 5.64 7.48 -13.70
N LYS A 166 6.21 6.28 -13.53
CA LYS A 166 7.07 5.96 -12.38
C LYS A 166 6.41 6.40 -11.06
N TYR A 167 5.10 6.11 -10.93
CA TYR A 167 4.22 6.71 -9.91
C TYR A 167 4.79 6.74 -8.49
N LEU A 168 5.48 5.67 -8.07
CA LEU A 168 6.04 5.54 -6.72
C LEU A 168 7.28 6.42 -6.47
N TYR A 169 7.98 6.88 -7.50
CA TYR A 169 9.07 7.86 -7.29
C TYR A 169 8.54 9.18 -6.70
N HIS A 170 7.28 9.55 -6.98
CA HIS A 170 6.69 10.73 -6.38
C HIS A 170 6.42 10.60 -4.87
N TYR A 171 6.47 9.40 -4.29
CA TYR A 171 6.33 9.22 -2.83
C TYR A 171 7.50 9.84 -2.04
N GLN A 172 8.60 10.20 -2.71
CA GLN A 172 9.68 10.97 -2.11
C GLN A 172 9.28 12.42 -1.80
N GLU A 173 8.21 12.93 -2.40
CA GLU A 173 7.74 14.31 -2.25
C GLU A 173 6.56 14.39 -1.27
N TYR A 174 6.67 15.21 -0.22
CA TYR A 174 5.57 15.40 0.75
C TYR A 174 4.29 15.93 0.12
N ASP A 175 4.40 16.78 -0.91
CA ASP A 175 3.24 17.29 -1.65
C ASP A 175 2.45 16.14 -2.31
N HIS A 176 3.15 15.11 -2.79
CA HIS A 176 2.50 13.93 -3.34
C HIS A 176 1.85 13.08 -2.24
N ILE A 177 2.49 12.93 -1.08
CA ILE A 177 1.90 12.24 0.07
C ILE A 177 0.60 12.93 0.50
N THR A 178 0.62 14.26 0.62
CA THR A 178 -0.59 15.07 0.89
C THR A 178 -1.65 14.89 -0.18
N TYR A 179 -1.27 14.89 -1.46
CA TYR A 179 -2.18 14.62 -2.58
C TYR A 179 -2.86 13.25 -2.47
N VAL A 180 -2.09 12.19 -2.17
CA VAL A 180 -2.61 10.82 -1.99
C VAL A 180 -3.56 10.77 -0.80
N MET A 181 -3.19 11.36 0.34
CA MET A 181 -4.07 11.45 1.51
C MET A 181 -5.39 12.13 1.15
N ARG A 182 -5.37 13.30 0.52
CA ARG A 182 -6.58 14.03 0.10
C ARG A 182 -7.48 13.15 -0.77
N ARG A 183 -6.90 12.38 -1.70
CA ARG A 183 -7.63 11.44 -2.56
C ARG A 183 -8.26 10.30 -1.76
N ILE A 184 -7.55 9.73 -0.78
CA ILE A 184 -8.07 8.65 0.08
C ILE A 184 -9.21 9.15 0.98
N LEU A 185 -9.03 10.30 1.64
CA LEU A 185 -10.02 10.86 2.56
C LEU A 185 -11.34 11.22 1.85
N ARG A 186 -11.24 11.80 0.65
CA ARG A 186 -12.43 12.08 -0.18
C ARG A 186 -13.22 10.81 -0.53
N ARG A 187 -12.54 9.68 -0.76
CA ARG A 187 -13.21 8.39 -1.07
C ARG A 187 -14.04 7.87 0.10
N VAL A 188 -13.63 8.15 1.34
CA VAL A 188 -14.36 7.76 2.55
C VAL A 188 -15.27 8.87 3.09
N ARG A 189 -15.60 9.86 2.25
CA ARG A 189 -16.47 11.01 2.57
C ARG A 189 -15.96 11.89 3.72
N ILE A 190 -14.65 11.88 3.95
CA ILE A 190 -13.98 12.90 4.77
C ILE A 190 -13.51 13.97 3.79
N ALA A 191 -14.40 14.90 3.47
CA ALA A 191 -14.09 16.02 2.57
C ALA A 191 -13.41 17.15 3.35
N GLU A 192 -12.43 17.79 2.71
CA GLU A 192 -11.88 19.09 3.12
C GLU A 192 -11.33 19.17 4.54
N ILE A 193 -10.33 18.34 4.85
CA ILE A 193 -9.52 18.57 6.05
C ILE A 193 -8.53 19.71 5.77
N GLY A 194 -8.88 20.90 6.24
CA GLY A 194 -8.10 22.12 6.01
C GLY A 194 -6.67 22.07 6.56
N PHE A 195 -6.33 21.16 7.49
CA PHE A 195 -4.96 21.06 7.97
C PHE A 195 -3.97 20.44 6.97
N LEU A 196 -4.45 19.70 5.97
CA LEU A 196 -3.56 19.03 5.01
C LEU A 196 -2.72 20.02 4.19
N GLU A 197 -3.22 21.26 4.01
CA GLU A 197 -2.53 22.32 3.26
C GLU A 197 -1.70 23.24 4.18
N GLN A 198 -1.59 22.95 5.48
CA GLN A 198 -0.88 23.80 6.43
C GLN A 198 0.57 23.36 6.59
N ASP A 199 1.49 24.31 6.72
CA ASP A 199 2.92 24.06 7.00
C ASP A 199 3.13 23.23 8.28
N ALA A 200 2.23 23.37 9.26
CA ALA A 200 2.24 22.57 10.47
C ALA A 200 2.04 21.06 10.19
N PHE A 201 1.29 20.70 9.14
CA PHE A 201 1.11 19.30 8.76
C PHE A 201 2.35 18.77 8.04
N LEU A 202 2.96 19.56 7.16
CA LEU A 202 4.27 19.24 6.57
C LEU A 202 5.33 19.01 7.66
N THR A 203 5.38 19.89 8.66
CA THR A 203 6.31 19.77 9.78
C THR A 203 6.04 18.49 10.59
N LEU A 204 4.77 18.17 10.86
CA LEU A 204 4.38 16.91 11.51
C LEU A 204 4.86 15.70 10.71
N MET A 205 4.66 15.68 9.39
CA MET A 205 5.14 14.57 8.54
C MET A 205 6.65 14.42 8.60
N GLN A 206 7.41 15.52 8.45
CA GLN A 206 8.87 15.53 8.50
C GLN A 206 9.41 15.05 9.84
N ASP A 207 8.84 15.51 10.95
CA ASP A 207 9.28 15.12 12.29
C ASP A 207 8.94 13.65 12.56
N TYR A 208 7.76 13.21 12.15
CA TYR A 208 7.33 11.82 12.36
C TYR A 208 8.09 10.84 11.47
N GLU A 209 8.44 11.24 10.24
CA GLU A 209 9.32 10.47 9.37
C GLU A 209 10.70 10.23 9.99
N LYS A 210 11.33 11.26 10.57
CA LYS A 210 12.62 11.11 11.26
C LYS A 210 12.55 10.09 12.40
N HIS A 211 11.45 10.12 13.16
CA HIS A 211 11.20 9.14 14.22
C HIS A 211 11.03 7.73 13.63
N LEU A 212 10.12 7.57 12.66
CA LEU A 212 9.86 6.27 12.01
C LEU A 212 11.09 5.71 11.29
N ALA A 213 11.91 6.54 10.68
CA ALA A 213 13.16 6.17 10.03
C ALA A 213 14.08 5.36 10.96
N GLY A 214 14.10 5.68 12.25
CA GLY A 214 14.90 4.96 13.25
C GLY A 214 14.31 3.63 13.71
N ILE A 215 13.02 3.37 13.46
CA ILE A 215 12.31 2.21 14.02
C ILE A 215 11.55 1.35 12.99
N HIS A 216 11.47 1.75 11.73
CA HIS A 216 10.60 1.13 10.73
C HIS A 216 10.84 -0.38 10.51
N GLU A 217 12.05 -0.89 10.74
CA GLU A 217 12.36 -2.32 10.60
C GLU A 217 11.56 -3.21 11.56
N ILE A 218 11.11 -2.70 12.71
CA ILE A 218 10.34 -3.49 13.69
C ILE A 218 9.04 -4.03 13.08
N PHE A 219 8.41 -3.26 12.18
CA PHE A 219 7.18 -3.68 11.50
C PHE A 219 7.43 -4.88 10.59
N PHE A 220 8.60 -4.94 9.97
CA PHE A 220 8.98 -6.01 9.03
C PHE A 220 9.58 -7.22 9.73
N GLU A 221 10.24 -7.04 10.88
CA GLU A 221 10.69 -8.14 11.73
C GLU A 221 9.51 -8.97 12.23
N GLU A 222 8.43 -8.35 12.69
CA GLU A 222 7.22 -9.07 13.11
C GLU A 222 6.60 -9.89 11.98
N ILE A 223 6.53 -9.32 10.77
CA ILE A 223 6.06 -10.03 9.58
C ILE A 223 6.95 -11.24 9.29
N ARG A 224 8.27 -11.08 9.33
CA ARG A 224 9.24 -12.15 9.08
C ARG A 224 9.12 -13.28 10.11
N VAL A 225 9.01 -12.96 11.40
CA VAL A 225 8.84 -13.95 12.47
C VAL A 225 7.56 -14.75 12.28
N LYS A 226 6.42 -14.10 12.03
CA LYS A 226 5.13 -14.80 11.85
C LYS A 226 5.03 -15.61 10.56
N THR A 227 5.91 -15.37 9.60
CA THR A 227 5.98 -16.18 8.37
C THR A 227 6.64 -17.54 8.62
N GLN A 228 7.39 -17.67 9.72
CA GLN A 228 8.09 -18.90 10.11
C GLN A 228 7.31 -19.76 11.13
N GLU A 229 6.18 -19.25 11.64
CA GLU A 229 5.26 -19.94 12.57
C GLU A 229 4.19 -20.74 11.80
#